data_AF-A0A2V9BAG7-F1
#
_entry.id   AF-A0A2V9BAG7-F1
#
_cell.length_a   1.000
_cell.length_b   1.000
_cell.length_c   1.000
_cell.angle_alpha   90.00
_cell.angle_beta   90.00
_cell.angle_gamma   90.00
#
_symmetry.space_group_name_H-M   'P 1'
#
loop_
_entity.id
_entity.type
_entity.pdbx_description
1 polymer ?
#
loop_
_entity_poly.entity_id
_entity_poly.type
_entity_poly.pdbx_seq_one_letter_code
_entity_poly.pdbx_strand_id
1 'polypeptide(L)'
;MHSTIDSLLPSSGAHFSRLSARRLLVLGGIGLILVGMIFGDIFAVFVLHQNATRVGAGLGAGAGAAFAGDGASVVAHFQDVGSLLENHNTKIDTHVHMIGFGYLALLLAVLQPW
;
A
#
# COMPACT_ATOMS: atom_id res chain seq x y z
N MET A 1 22.33 63.79 13.00
CA MET A 1 22.37 62.72 14.02
C MET A 1 21.34 61.68 13.61
N HIS A 2 21.77 60.72 12.80
CA HIS A 2 20.94 59.69 12.16
C HIS A 2 21.27 58.37 12.86
N SER A 3 20.31 57.80 13.59
CA SER A 3 20.53 56.64 14.45
C SER A 3 20.46 55.36 13.63
N THR A 4 21.62 54.73 13.46
CA THR A 4 21.86 53.49 12.70
C THR A 4 21.74 52.28 13.63
N ILE A 5 20.53 51.91 14.07
CA ILE A 5 20.34 50.75 14.99
C ILE A 5 19.13 49.89 14.59
N ASP A 6 19.00 49.53 13.31
CA ASP A 6 17.95 48.59 12.86
C ASP A 6 18.48 47.40 12.03
N SER A 7 19.78 47.05 12.13
CA SER A 7 20.41 46.03 11.27
C SER A 7 20.80 44.70 11.95
N LEU A 8 20.26 44.37 13.13
CA LEU A 8 20.66 43.15 13.86
C LEU A 8 19.47 42.25 14.26
N LEU A 9 18.65 41.84 13.28
CA LEU A 9 17.85 40.63 13.43
C LEU A 9 18.29 39.59 12.39
N PRO A 10 18.92 38.47 12.81
CA PRO A 10 19.21 37.37 11.90
C PRO A 10 17.89 36.80 11.39
N SER A 11 17.76 36.80 10.07
CA SER A 11 16.69 36.22 9.27
C SER A 11 16.50 34.73 9.60
N SER A 12 15.75 34.45 10.66
CA SER A 12 15.38 33.10 11.08
C SER A 12 14.03 32.68 10.52
N GLY A 13 13.71 33.13 9.30
CA GLY A 13 12.67 32.51 8.50
C GLY A 13 13.29 31.25 7.91
N ALA A 14 13.06 30.10 8.54
CA ALA A 14 13.44 28.81 7.99
C ALA A 14 12.88 28.70 6.56
N HIS A 15 13.72 28.95 5.57
CA HIS A 15 13.44 28.66 4.18
C HIS A 15 13.34 27.15 4.09
N PHE A 16 12.14 26.59 4.27
CA PHE A 16 11.77 25.38 3.56
C PHE A 16 11.94 25.72 2.09
N SER A 17 13.15 25.51 1.55
CA SER A 17 13.42 25.67 0.14
C SER A 17 12.38 24.82 -0.57
N ARG A 18 11.40 25.46 -1.23
CA ARG A 18 10.30 24.77 -1.93
C ARG A 18 10.95 23.63 -2.70
N LEU A 19 10.67 22.40 -2.31
CA LEU A 19 11.18 21.27 -3.05
C LEU A 19 10.68 21.44 -4.48
N SER A 20 11.61 21.52 -5.44
CA SER A 20 11.26 21.54 -6.86
C SER A 20 10.26 20.42 -7.12
N ALA A 21 9.25 20.68 -7.95
CA ALA A 21 8.21 19.71 -8.30
C ALA A 21 8.82 18.36 -8.70
N ARG A 22 9.99 18.39 -9.36
CA ARG A 22 10.79 17.21 -9.68
C ARG A 22 11.26 16.44 -8.45
N ARG A 23 11.78 17.12 -7.42
CA ARG A 23 12.23 16.46 -6.17
C ARG A 23 11.06 15.85 -5.41
N LEU A 24 9.89 16.51 -5.40
CA LEU A 24 8.68 15.96 -4.81
C LEU A 24 8.20 14.71 -5.56
N LEU A 25 8.24 14.72 -6.88
CA LEU A 25 7.84 13.57 -7.70
C LEU A 25 8.83 12.41 -7.60
N VAL A 26 10.14 12.69 -7.51
CA VAL A 26 11.15 11.64 -7.27
C VAL A 26 11.01 11.04 -5.87
N LEU A 27 11.01 11.87 -4.83
CA LEU A 27 10.92 11.40 -3.45
C LEU A 27 9.57 10.74 -3.16
N GLY A 28 8.48 11.31 -3.68
CA GLY A 28 7.14 10.74 -3.60
C GLY A 28 7.04 9.43 -4.35
N GLY A 29 7.59 9.34 -5.56
CA GLY A 29 7.60 8.12 -6.36
C GLY A 29 8.37 6.98 -5.68
N ILE A 30 9.57 7.26 -5.17
CA ILE A 30 10.36 6.29 -4.39
C ILE A 30 9.60 5.88 -3.13
N GLY A 31 9.03 6.84 -2.40
CA GLY A 31 8.25 6.58 -1.20
C GLY A 31 7.05 5.67 -1.45
N LEU A 32 6.27 5.95 -2.51
CA LEU A 32 5.13 5.14 -2.93
C LEU A 32 5.53 3.70 -3.27
N ILE A 33 6.66 3.51 -3.97
CA ILE A 33 7.17 2.17 -4.30
C ILE A 33 7.57 1.42 -3.03
N LEU A 34 8.35 2.05 -2.14
CA LEU A 34 8.82 1.41 -0.91
C LEU A 34 7.66 1.05 0.02
N VAL A 35 6.69 1.95 0.19
CA VAL A 35 5.48 1.68 0.99
C VAL A 35 4.68 0.55 0.37
N GLY A 36 4.52 0.54 -0.96
CA GLY A 36 3.86 -0.55 -1.68
C GLY A 36 4.55 -1.91 -1.49
N MET A 37 5.88 -1.95 -1.52
CA MET A 37 6.66 -3.18 -1.27
C MET A 37 6.51 -3.66 0.19
N ILE A 38 6.70 -2.77 1.17
CA ILE A 38 6.56 -3.12 2.59
C ILE A 38 5.15 -3.63 2.90
N PHE A 39 4.14 -2.97 2.34
CA PHE A 39 2.76 -3.42 2.46
C PHE A 39 2.57 -4.80 1.82
N GLY A 40 3.11 -5.04 0.62
CA GLY A 40 3.11 -6.36 -0.01
C GLY A 40 3.75 -7.45 0.85
N ASP A 41 4.94 -7.18 1.42
CA ASP A 41 5.70 -8.14 2.22
C ASP A 41 5.03 -8.48 3.55
N ILE A 42 4.48 -7.49 4.27
CA ILE A 42 3.71 -7.71 5.50
C ILE A 42 2.52 -8.64 5.20
N PHE A 43 1.83 -8.42 4.09
CA PHE A 43 0.71 -9.28 3.69
C PHE A 43 1.18 -10.68 3.27
N ALA A 44 2.27 -10.79 2.51
CA ALA A 44 2.83 -12.08 2.14
C ALA A 44 3.20 -12.94 3.38
N VAL A 45 3.78 -12.32 4.41
CA VAL A 45 4.21 -13.03 5.62
C VAL A 45 3.04 -13.33 6.55
N PHE A 46 2.19 -12.35 6.85
CA PHE A 46 1.17 -12.51 7.89
C PHE A 46 -0.16 -13.04 7.35
N VAL A 47 -0.53 -12.73 6.11
CA VAL A 47 -1.81 -13.13 5.53
C VAL A 47 -1.66 -14.44 4.75
N LEU A 48 -0.70 -14.55 3.82
CA LEU A 48 -0.60 -15.76 3.01
C LEU A 48 -0.24 -16.99 3.85
N HIS A 49 0.66 -16.84 4.82
CA HIS A 49 1.12 -17.95 5.64
C HIS A 49 0.06 -18.46 6.63
N GLN A 50 -0.64 -17.56 7.34
CA GLN A 50 -1.65 -17.96 8.34
C GLN A 50 -3.01 -18.25 7.71
N ASN A 51 -3.36 -17.56 6.62
CA ASN A 51 -4.62 -17.77 5.94
C ASN A 51 -4.61 -19.03 5.06
N ALA A 52 -3.45 -19.48 4.55
CA ALA A 52 -3.36 -20.78 3.85
C ALA A 52 -3.84 -21.94 4.72
N THR A 53 -3.60 -21.89 6.03
CA THR A 53 -4.06 -22.91 6.98
C THR A 53 -5.58 -22.85 7.17
N ARG A 54 -6.16 -21.64 7.27
CA ARG A 54 -7.62 -21.46 7.40
C ARG A 54 -8.39 -21.75 6.13
N VAL A 55 -7.90 -21.30 4.98
CA VAL A 55 -8.45 -21.59 3.66
C VAL A 55 -8.36 -23.09 3.39
N GLY A 56 -7.23 -23.73 3.71
CA GLY A 56 -7.07 -25.18 3.60
C GLY A 56 -8.04 -25.95 4.50
N ALA A 57 -8.25 -25.49 5.74
CA ALA A 57 -9.22 -26.10 6.65
C ALA A 57 -10.67 -25.92 6.17
N GLY A 58 -11.05 -24.74 5.66
CA GLY A 58 -12.38 -24.48 5.09
C GLY A 58 -12.66 -25.30 3.83
N LEU A 59 -11.67 -25.42 2.94
CA LEU A 59 -11.76 -26.29 1.76
C LEU A 59 -11.82 -27.78 2.14
N GLY A 60 -11.07 -28.19 3.17
CA GLY A 60 -11.13 -29.56 3.71
C GLY A 60 -12.49 -29.89 4.34
N ALA A 61 -13.08 -28.96 5.08
CA ALA A 61 -14.43 -29.09 5.63
C ALA A 61 -15.50 -29.12 4.53
N GLY A 62 -15.37 -28.27 3.51
CA GLY A 62 -16.22 -28.30 2.31
C GLY A 62 -16.11 -29.63 1.55
N ALA A 63 -14.91 -30.17 1.38
CA ALA A 63 -14.72 -31.49 0.78
C ALA A 63 -15.35 -32.60 1.65
N GLY A 64 -15.20 -32.53 2.98
CA GLY A 64 -15.86 -33.43 3.92
C GLY A 64 -17.39 -33.39 3.82
N ALA A 65 -17.98 -32.19 3.72
CA ALA A 65 -19.42 -32.01 3.51
C ALA A 65 -19.88 -32.56 2.15
N ALA A 66 -19.06 -32.42 1.11
CA ALA A 66 -19.34 -32.98 -0.21
C ALA A 66 -19.36 -34.52 -0.18
N PHE A 67 -18.42 -35.13 0.54
CA PHE A 67 -18.42 -36.58 0.79
C PHE A 67 -19.62 -37.04 1.62
N ALA A 68 -20.12 -36.19 2.53
CA ALA A 68 -21.32 -36.46 3.30
C ALA A 68 -22.64 -36.22 2.54
N GLY A 69 -22.58 -35.74 1.29
CA GLY A 69 -23.76 -35.41 0.48
C GLY A 69 -24.49 -34.15 0.94
N ASP A 70 -23.91 -33.35 1.82
CA ASP A 70 -24.50 -32.13 2.35
C ASP A 70 -24.12 -30.91 1.50
N GLY A 71 -24.83 -30.77 0.38
CA GLY A 71 -24.62 -29.67 -0.56
C GLY A 71 -24.83 -28.28 0.03
N ALA A 72 -25.66 -28.13 1.07
CA ALA A 72 -25.89 -26.84 1.71
C ALA A 72 -24.66 -26.39 2.51
N SER A 73 -24.05 -27.32 3.27
CA SER A 73 -22.82 -27.07 4.01
C SER A 73 -21.62 -26.84 3.08
N VAL A 74 -21.57 -27.52 1.93
CA VAL A 74 -20.55 -27.24 0.89
C VAL A 74 -20.62 -25.77 0.46
N VAL A 75 -21.80 -25.29 0.07
CA VAL A 75 -21.98 -23.91 -0.39
C VAL A 75 -21.61 -22.90 0.71
N ALA A 76 -22.01 -23.16 1.96
CA ALA A 76 -21.67 -22.30 3.08
C ALA A 76 -20.14 -22.20 3.31
N HIS A 77 -19.42 -23.32 3.27
CA HIS A 77 -17.96 -23.33 3.43
C HIS A 77 -17.23 -22.62 2.29
N PHE A 78 -17.69 -22.77 1.05
CA PHE A 78 -17.10 -22.05 -0.09
C PHE A 78 -17.39 -20.55 -0.07
N GLN A 79 -18.57 -20.13 0.40
CA GLN A 79 -18.89 -18.70 0.57
C GLN A 79 -18.03 -18.04 1.64
N ASP A 80 -17.79 -18.73 2.76
CA ASP A 80 -16.93 -18.22 3.85
C ASP A 80 -15.47 -18.07 3.38
N VAL A 81 -14.95 -19.08 2.67
CA VAL A 81 -13.62 -18.99 2.02
C VAL A 81 -13.58 -17.84 1.00
N GLY A 82 -14.61 -17.71 0.15
CA GLY A 82 -14.71 -16.65 -0.85
C GLY A 82 -14.69 -15.24 -0.23
N SER A 83 -15.46 -15.01 0.83
CA SER A 83 -15.51 -13.73 1.54
C SER A 83 -14.16 -13.36 2.16
N LEU A 84 -13.45 -14.34 2.72
CA LEU A 84 -12.10 -14.15 3.24
C LEU A 84 -11.10 -13.80 2.14
N LEU A 85 -11.21 -14.42 0.96
CA LEU A 85 -10.36 -14.10 -0.18
C LEU A 85 -10.68 -12.73 -0.78
N GLU A 86 -11.94 -12.36 -0.90
CA GLU A 86 -12.38 -11.08 -1.49
C GLU A 86 -11.95 -9.87 -0.64
N ASN A 87 -12.18 -9.95 0.68
CA ASN A 87 -11.72 -8.92 1.61
C ASN A 87 -10.19 -8.79 1.63
N HIS A 88 -9.47 -9.91 1.40
CA HIS A 88 -8.02 -9.89 1.30
C HIS A 88 -7.50 -9.38 -0.05
N ASN A 89 -8.07 -9.82 -1.17
CA ASN A 89 -7.67 -9.36 -2.49
C ASN A 89 -7.87 -7.86 -2.66
N THR A 90 -8.90 -7.27 -2.04
CA THR A 90 -9.11 -5.81 -2.03
C THR A 90 -7.97 -5.08 -1.32
N LYS A 91 -7.43 -5.65 -0.23
CA LYS A 91 -6.26 -5.08 0.46
C LYS A 91 -4.97 -5.31 -0.31
N ILE A 92 -4.79 -6.50 -0.91
CA ILE A 92 -3.62 -6.81 -1.75
C ILE A 92 -3.61 -5.89 -2.98
N ASP A 93 -4.74 -5.65 -3.63
CA ASP A 93 -4.81 -4.78 -4.80
C ASP A 93 -4.28 -3.35 -4.51
N THR A 94 -4.40 -2.89 -3.26
CA THR A 94 -3.88 -1.57 -2.85
C THR A 94 -2.35 -1.47 -3.01
N HIS A 95 -1.58 -2.53 -2.79
CA HIS A 95 -0.10 -2.46 -2.85
C HIS A 95 0.41 -2.29 -4.28
N VAL A 96 -0.20 -2.99 -5.25
CA VAL A 96 0.19 -2.86 -6.66
C VAL A 96 -0.19 -1.48 -7.19
N HIS A 97 -1.32 -0.93 -6.76
CA HIS A 97 -1.71 0.45 -7.09
C HIS A 97 -0.74 1.48 -6.52
N MET A 98 -0.29 1.32 -5.27
CA MET A 98 0.74 2.20 -4.68
C MET A 98 2.04 2.18 -5.48
N ILE A 99 2.51 1.00 -5.89
CA ILE A 99 3.69 0.85 -6.74
C ILE A 99 3.47 1.50 -8.12
N GLY A 100 2.30 1.28 -8.73
CA GLY A 100 1.92 1.86 -10.01
C GLY A 100 1.92 3.39 -9.99
N PHE A 101 1.34 4.01 -8.95
CA PHE A 101 1.40 5.46 -8.76
C PHE A 101 2.82 5.97 -8.49
N GLY A 102 3.64 5.17 -7.80
CA GLY A 102 5.05 5.48 -7.61
C GLY A 102 5.83 5.55 -8.92
N TYR A 103 5.66 4.56 -9.80
CA TYR A 103 6.24 4.58 -11.15
C TYR A 103 5.72 5.74 -12.00
N LEU A 104 4.41 6.04 -11.92
CA LEU A 104 3.84 7.20 -12.61
C LEU A 104 4.48 8.51 -12.14
N ALA A 105 4.67 8.67 -10.83
CA ALA A 105 5.34 9.83 -10.27
C ALA A 105 6.79 9.97 -10.76
N LEU A 106 7.54 8.86 -10.86
CA LEU A 106 8.89 8.85 -11.42
C LEU A 106 8.91 9.18 -12.91
N LEU A 107 7.95 8.68 -13.68
CA LEU A 107 7.82 9.00 -15.10
C LEU A 107 7.54 10.50 -15.30
N LEU A 108 6.63 11.07 -14.52
CA LEU A 108 6.37 12.51 -14.52
C LEU A 108 7.58 13.33 -14.03
N ALA A 109 8.40 12.77 -13.13
CA ALA A 109 9.66 13.38 -12.71
C ALA A 109 10.67 13.53 -13.86
N VAL A 110 10.66 12.58 -14.80
CA VAL A 110 11.53 12.59 -15.98
C VAL A 110 10.94 13.47 -17.09
N LEU A 111 9.62 13.42 -17.28
CA LEU A 111 8.96 14.07 -18.42
C LEU A 111 8.72 15.58 -18.21
N GLN A 112 8.73 16.08 -16.98
CA GLN A 112 8.47 17.51 -16.73
C GLN A 112 9.56 18.40 -17.34
N PRO A 113 9.20 19.33 -18.24
CA PRO A 113 10.10 20.37 -18.70
C PRO A 113 10.12 21.47 -17.63
N TRP A 114 11.22 21.48 -16.85
CA TRP A 114 11.64 22.51 -15.87
C TRP A 114 10.61 22.96 -14.82
#